data_AF-A0A2H0Q4H8-F1
#
_entry.id   AF-A0A2H0Q4H8-F1
#
_cell.length_a   1.000
_cell.length_b   1.000
_cell.length_c   1.000
_cell.angle_alpha   90.00
_cell.angle_beta   90.00
_cell.angle_gamma   90.00
#
_symmetry.space_group_name_H-M   'P 1'
#
loop_
_entity.id
_entity.type
_entity.pdbx_description
1 polymer ?
#
loop_
_entity_poly.entity_id
_entity_poly.type
_entity_poly.pdbx_seq_one_letter_code
_entity_poly.pdbx_strand_id
1 'polypeptide(L)'
;MKILKSLFVLSLLTTLVGCEGQNEFHEDVIMAGGQYVKADTLNLGKRIYTEYCMACHGVEGDGKGVASMGMTTPARNFKLGILKFGDVVSGELPHDGIIKMHIKRGLKGSAMLPWDLSETQLDAVVQYIKTFAPDTWIGKDKELGQKLEVTKDPFGLARKSSAIEQGKLVYHMTANCQSCHRAYVSHEELSNLNKTAYGEKMTEFDPTLYQVKPQETDHGYVNIPPDFTWHELRSIQNMEDLYLRLAAGIGGTSMPSWKDTLSDQEIWAVAYYVQSLRELKDTPARTELMNKIKEANK
;
A
#
# COMPACT_ATOMS: atom_id res chain seq x y z
N MET A 1 22.57 75.83 -44.16
CA MET A 1 22.34 74.68 -45.06
C MET A 1 22.57 73.41 -44.24
N LYS A 2 21.49 72.65 -44.02
CA LYS A 2 21.37 71.25 -43.54
C LYS A 2 22.01 70.84 -42.20
N ILE A 3 21.16 70.84 -41.18
CA ILE A 3 21.23 70.00 -39.98
C ILE A 3 20.94 68.56 -40.42
N LEU A 4 21.89 67.64 -40.26
CA LEU A 4 21.72 66.21 -40.56
C LEU A 4 21.36 65.48 -39.26
N LYS A 5 20.09 65.10 -39.11
CA LYS A 5 19.61 64.24 -38.02
C LYS A 5 19.93 62.78 -38.38
N SER A 6 20.89 62.15 -37.71
CA SER A 6 21.02 60.69 -37.73
C SER A 6 19.98 60.09 -36.77
N LEU A 7 19.00 59.39 -37.36
CA LEU A 7 18.16 58.43 -36.65
C LEU A 7 19.03 57.21 -36.31
N PHE A 8 19.35 57.02 -35.03
CA PHE A 8 19.83 55.73 -34.53
C PHE A 8 18.60 54.90 -34.18
N VAL A 9 18.21 54.00 -35.08
CA VAL A 9 17.21 52.97 -34.79
C VAL A 9 17.90 51.95 -33.89
N LEU A 10 17.63 52.04 -32.59
CA LEU A 10 18.04 51.04 -31.62
C LEU A 10 17.18 49.79 -31.86
N SER A 11 17.70 48.84 -32.64
CA SER A 11 17.12 47.50 -32.74
C SER A 11 17.25 46.84 -31.37
N LEU A 12 16.14 46.85 -30.64
CA LEU A 12 15.99 46.06 -29.42
C LEU A 12 15.96 44.59 -29.86
N LEU A 13 17.11 43.91 -29.84
CA LEU A 13 17.14 42.45 -29.82
C LEU A 13 16.53 42.02 -28.48
N THR A 14 15.22 41.81 -28.48
CA THR A 14 14.55 41.01 -27.46
C THR A 14 15.07 39.59 -27.59
N THR A 15 16.06 39.24 -26.77
CA THR A 15 16.36 37.85 -26.45
C THR A 15 15.14 37.30 -25.72
N LEU A 16 14.23 36.67 -26.46
CA LEU A 16 13.29 35.71 -25.93
C LEU A 16 14.14 34.58 -25.33
N VAL A 17 14.47 34.70 -24.04
CA VAL A 17 14.84 33.55 -23.22
C VAL A 17 13.56 32.75 -23.11
N GLY A 18 13.33 31.88 -24.10
CA GLY A 18 12.34 30.83 -23.97
C GLY A 18 12.72 30.02 -22.73
N CYS A 19 11.74 29.71 -21.90
CA CYS A 19 11.87 28.67 -20.90
C CYS A 19 12.11 27.35 -21.64
N GLU A 20 13.36 27.06 -21.99
CA GLU A 20 13.79 25.74 -22.44
C GLU A 20 13.38 24.73 -21.37
N GLY A 21 12.75 23.65 -21.81
CA GLY A 21 12.10 22.63 -20.99
C GLY A 21 13.03 22.11 -19.91
N GLN A 22 12.86 22.60 -18.68
CA GLN A 22 13.61 22.09 -17.56
C GLN A 22 13.17 20.65 -17.26
N ASN A 23 14.12 19.74 -17.47
CA ASN A 23 14.19 18.37 -16.97
C ASN A 23 13.54 17.27 -17.84
N GLU A 24 13.76 17.26 -19.15
CA GLU A 24 13.59 16.01 -19.90
C GLU A 24 14.76 15.06 -19.63
N PHE A 25 14.48 13.76 -19.58
CA PHE A 25 15.52 12.73 -19.56
C PHE A 25 16.17 12.67 -20.94
N HIS A 26 17.50 12.64 -20.97
CA HIS A 26 18.29 12.53 -22.20
C HIS A 26 19.10 11.23 -22.26
N GLU A 27 19.15 10.48 -21.15
CA GLU A 27 19.90 9.25 -21.03
C GLU A 27 18.98 8.10 -20.64
N ASP A 28 19.28 6.93 -21.18
CA ASP A 28 18.60 5.69 -20.83
C ASP A 28 19.09 5.20 -19.46
N VAL A 29 18.24 4.49 -18.74
CA VAL A 29 18.48 4.08 -17.35
C VAL A 29 18.30 2.58 -17.21
N ILE A 30 19.16 1.94 -16.41
CA ILE A 30 18.96 0.55 -15.98
C ILE A 30 18.31 0.59 -14.60
N MET A 31 17.07 0.12 -14.52
CA MET A 31 16.29 0.01 -13.28
C MET A 31 16.55 -1.33 -12.58
N ALA A 32 16.11 -1.41 -11.32
CA ALA A 32 16.14 -2.63 -10.53
C ALA A 32 15.53 -3.83 -11.28
N GLY A 33 16.15 -5.00 -11.10
CA GLY A 33 15.84 -6.19 -11.91
C GLY A 33 16.50 -6.18 -13.30
N GLY A 34 17.44 -5.27 -13.56
CA GLY A 34 18.18 -5.20 -14.82
C GLY A 34 17.35 -4.66 -15.99
N GLN A 35 16.23 -3.99 -15.72
CA GLN A 35 15.32 -3.49 -16.74
C GLN A 35 15.88 -2.24 -17.42
N TYR A 36 16.15 -2.33 -18.71
CA TYR A 36 16.57 -1.19 -19.52
C TYR A 36 15.37 -0.31 -19.87
N VAL A 37 15.44 0.99 -19.56
CA VAL A 37 14.38 1.96 -19.79
C VAL A 37 14.91 3.14 -20.60
N LYS A 38 14.24 3.45 -21.71
CA LYS A 38 14.62 4.56 -22.58
C LYS A 38 14.26 5.91 -21.96
N ALA A 39 15.05 6.93 -22.26
CA ALA A 39 14.77 8.32 -21.92
C ALA A 39 13.36 8.76 -22.37
N ASP A 40 12.95 8.38 -23.59
CA ASP A 40 11.61 8.66 -24.13
C ASP A 40 10.48 8.06 -23.27
N THR A 41 10.70 6.86 -22.73
CA THR A 41 9.74 6.21 -21.81
C THR A 41 9.63 6.98 -20.50
N LEU A 42 10.76 7.44 -19.95
CA LEU A 42 10.77 8.28 -18.75
C LEU A 42 10.10 9.64 -18.99
N ASN A 43 10.32 10.25 -20.14
CA ASN A 43 9.66 11.51 -20.54
C ASN A 43 8.15 11.34 -20.73
N LEU A 44 7.70 10.22 -21.30
CA LEU A 44 6.28 9.87 -21.34
C LEU A 44 5.72 9.70 -19.92
N GLY A 45 6.43 8.96 -19.06
CA GLY A 45 6.05 8.76 -17.66
C GLY A 45 5.94 10.07 -16.88
N LYS A 46 6.88 10.99 -17.10
CA LYS A 46 6.86 12.34 -16.53
C LYS A 46 5.59 13.09 -16.92
N ARG A 47 5.23 13.11 -18.21
CA ARG A 47 4.00 13.78 -18.69
C ARG A 47 2.75 13.21 -18.01
N ILE A 48 2.63 11.88 -17.98
CA ILE A 48 1.50 11.18 -17.35
C ILE A 48 1.45 11.50 -15.85
N TYR A 49 2.59 11.46 -15.17
CA TYR A 49 2.67 11.80 -13.75
C TYR A 49 2.25 13.24 -13.48
N THR A 50 2.74 14.20 -14.28
CA THR A 50 2.38 15.61 -14.18
C THR A 50 0.89 15.82 -14.37
N GLU A 51 0.27 15.11 -15.31
CA GLU A 51 -1.15 15.25 -15.62
C GLU A 51 -2.06 14.62 -14.55
N TYR A 52 -1.74 13.40 -14.08
CA TYR A 52 -2.68 12.61 -13.26
C TYR A 52 -2.26 12.42 -11.81
N CYS A 53 -0.97 12.46 -11.49
CA CYS A 53 -0.45 12.03 -10.17
C CYS A 53 0.05 13.19 -9.32
N MET A 54 0.65 14.21 -9.95
CA MET A 54 1.39 15.30 -9.32
C MET A 54 0.54 16.12 -8.34
N ALA A 55 -0.75 16.32 -8.64
CA ALA A 55 -1.65 17.09 -7.78
C ALA A 55 -1.73 16.51 -6.35
N CYS A 56 -1.58 15.20 -6.20
CA CYS A 56 -1.61 14.50 -4.92
C CYS A 56 -0.20 14.15 -4.43
N HIS A 57 0.63 13.58 -5.31
CA HIS A 57 1.95 13.06 -4.96
C HIS A 57 3.08 14.11 -4.97
N GLY A 58 2.80 15.33 -5.41
CA GLY A 58 3.76 16.44 -5.42
C GLY A 58 4.65 16.46 -6.66
N VAL A 59 5.20 17.64 -6.97
CA VAL A 59 6.13 17.82 -8.11
C VAL A 59 7.40 16.99 -7.90
N GLU A 60 7.88 16.91 -6.66
CA GLU A 60 9.06 16.13 -6.28
C GLU A 60 8.75 14.68 -5.89
N GLY A 61 7.50 14.22 -6.03
CA GLY A 61 7.10 12.88 -5.59
C GLY A 61 7.12 12.70 -4.08
N ASP A 62 7.10 13.77 -3.29
CA ASP A 62 7.24 13.74 -1.83
C ASP A 62 5.92 13.53 -1.06
N GLY A 63 4.81 13.34 -1.79
CA GLY A 63 3.47 13.19 -1.20
C GLY A 63 2.82 14.51 -0.78
N LYS A 64 3.43 15.66 -1.10
CA LYS A 64 2.95 17.00 -0.68
C LYS A 64 2.32 17.79 -1.82
N GLY A 65 1.61 17.11 -2.73
CA GLY A 65 0.86 17.79 -3.77
C GLY A 65 -0.23 18.69 -3.19
N VAL A 66 -0.65 19.71 -3.95
CA VAL A 66 -1.64 20.72 -3.49
C VAL A 66 -2.95 20.09 -2.99
N ALA A 67 -3.35 18.94 -3.53
CA ALA A 67 -4.55 18.23 -3.10
C ALA A 67 -4.36 17.45 -1.79
N SER A 68 -3.13 17.17 -1.36
CA SER A 68 -2.87 16.34 -0.17
C SER A 68 -3.26 17.01 1.14
N MET A 69 -3.33 18.35 1.19
CA MET A 69 -3.74 19.12 2.38
C MET A 69 -5.15 18.77 2.89
N GLY A 70 -6.06 18.35 2.01
CA GLY A 70 -7.42 17.96 2.36
C GLY A 70 -7.61 16.46 2.62
N MET A 71 -6.55 15.66 2.56
CA MET A 71 -6.64 14.21 2.61
C MET A 71 -6.37 13.68 4.02
N THR A 72 -7.21 12.76 4.49
CA THR A 72 -7.01 12.05 5.77
C THR A 72 -5.97 10.93 5.65
N THR A 73 -5.77 10.39 4.45
CA THR A 73 -4.68 9.45 4.16
C THR A 73 -3.66 10.18 3.28
N PRO A 74 -2.42 10.39 3.76
CA PRO A 74 -1.38 11.02 2.96
C PRO A 74 -1.09 10.26 1.68
N ALA A 75 -0.84 11.00 0.60
CA ALA A 75 -0.30 10.43 -0.64
C ALA A 75 1.06 9.77 -0.38
N ARG A 76 1.43 8.79 -1.21
CA ARG A 76 2.74 8.12 -1.06
C ARG A 76 3.86 9.11 -1.39
N ASN A 77 4.82 9.22 -0.47
CA ASN A 77 6.12 9.80 -0.73
C ASN A 77 7.00 8.75 -1.45
N PHE A 78 7.28 8.97 -2.73
CA PHE A 78 8.08 8.09 -3.56
C PHE A 78 9.59 8.27 -3.36
N LYS A 79 10.03 9.39 -2.76
CA LYS A 79 11.45 9.64 -2.44
C LYS A 79 12.03 8.65 -1.43
N LEU A 80 11.16 7.97 -0.69
CA LEU A 80 11.55 6.92 0.26
C LEU A 80 11.95 5.61 -0.43
N GLY A 81 11.56 5.41 -1.69
CA GLY A 81 11.76 4.14 -2.38
C GLY A 81 10.88 2.99 -1.87
N ILE A 82 10.08 3.22 -0.83
CA ILE A 82 9.24 2.19 -0.18
C ILE A 82 7.82 2.21 -0.75
N LEU A 83 7.34 1.06 -1.23
CA LEU A 83 5.95 0.85 -1.64
C LEU A 83 5.22 -0.07 -0.65
N LYS A 84 4.06 0.39 -0.15
CA LYS A 84 3.31 -0.33 0.90
C LYS A 84 2.81 -1.69 0.44
N PHE A 85 2.22 -1.76 -0.75
CA PHE A 85 1.48 -2.93 -1.25
C PHE A 85 2.30 -3.60 -2.35
N GLY A 86 3.18 -4.51 -1.94
CA GLY A 86 4.08 -5.26 -2.83
C GLY A 86 3.67 -6.71 -3.00
N ASP A 87 4.30 -7.38 -3.95
CA ASP A 87 4.17 -8.82 -4.24
C ASP A 87 5.41 -9.62 -3.82
N VAL A 88 6.19 -9.06 -2.90
CA VAL A 88 7.43 -9.58 -2.33
C VAL A 88 7.36 -9.40 -0.80
N VAL A 89 8.29 -10.01 -0.05
CA VAL A 89 8.36 -9.80 1.39
C VAL A 89 8.59 -8.33 1.72
N SER A 90 7.85 -7.80 2.69
CA SER A 90 7.93 -6.41 3.12
C SER A 90 9.36 -6.00 3.46
N GLY A 91 9.86 -4.97 2.80
CA GLY A 91 11.25 -4.50 2.90
C GLY A 91 12.04 -4.73 1.60
N GLU A 92 11.58 -5.63 0.74
CA GLU A 92 12.16 -5.87 -0.59
C GLU A 92 11.51 -5.00 -1.68
N LEU A 93 12.13 -4.95 -2.86
CA LEU A 93 11.63 -4.17 -3.99
C LEU A 93 10.57 -4.96 -4.78
N PRO A 94 9.32 -4.47 -4.84
CA PRO A 94 8.26 -5.14 -5.59
C PRO A 94 8.40 -5.01 -7.10
N HIS A 95 7.71 -5.90 -7.82
CA HIS A 95 7.70 -5.91 -9.28
C HIS A 95 6.74 -4.87 -9.85
N ASP A 96 6.97 -4.44 -11.09
CA ASP A 96 6.10 -3.45 -11.76
C ASP A 96 4.65 -3.85 -11.81
N GLY A 97 4.38 -5.16 -11.99
CA GLY A 97 3.02 -5.70 -12.11
C GLY A 97 2.13 -5.29 -10.94
N ILE A 98 2.61 -5.37 -9.69
CA ILE A 98 1.79 -5.02 -8.52
C ILE A 98 1.56 -3.51 -8.43
N ILE A 99 2.56 -2.70 -8.82
CA ILE A 99 2.45 -1.24 -8.86
C ILE A 99 1.40 -0.82 -9.90
N LYS A 100 1.51 -1.36 -11.12
CA LYS A 100 0.54 -1.15 -12.21
C LYS A 100 -0.87 -1.56 -11.81
N MET A 101 -0.99 -2.71 -11.15
CA MET A 101 -2.27 -3.20 -10.65
C MET A 101 -2.91 -2.20 -9.68
N HIS A 102 -2.14 -1.64 -8.73
CA HIS A 102 -2.65 -0.64 -7.79
C HIS A 102 -3.03 0.69 -8.45
N ILE A 103 -2.30 1.13 -9.48
CA ILE A 103 -2.68 2.33 -10.25
C ILE A 103 -4.01 2.08 -10.98
N LYS A 104 -4.16 0.93 -11.64
CA LYS A 104 -5.39 0.56 -12.37
C LYS A 104 -6.59 0.39 -11.46
N ARG A 105 -6.41 -0.25 -10.31
CA ARG A 105 -7.48 -0.60 -9.37
C ARG A 105 -7.80 0.51 -8.37
N GLY A 106 -6.90 1.47 -8.19
CA GLY A 106 -6.92 2.41 -7.07
C GLY A 106 -6.71 1.72 -5.72
N LEU A 107 -6.86 2.50 -4.65
CA LEU A 107 -6.78 2.05 -3.27
C LEU A 107 -8.04 2.49 -2.52
N LYS A 108 -8.88 1.51 -2.13
CA LYS A 108 -10.16 1.74 -1.46
C LYS A 108 -10.02 2.56 -0.19
N GLY A 109 -10.99 3.43 0.10
CA GLY A 109 -10.95 4.30 1.28
C GLY A 109 -9.83 5.34 1.25
N SER A 110 -9.29 5.67 0.08
CA SER A 110 -8.33 6.75 -0.14
C SER A 110 -8.67 7.55 -1.39
N ALA A 111 -7.99 8.68 -1.60
CA ALA A 111 -8.12 9.49 -2.81
C ALA A 111 -7.41 8.91 -4.04
N MET A 112 -6.70 7.78 -3.91
CA MET A 112 -6.06 7.10 -5.05
C MET A 112 -7.11 6.29 -5.80
N LEU A 113 -7.82 6.97 -6.71
CA LEU A 113 -8.86 6.37 -7.56
C LEU A 113 -8.26 5.42 -8.62
N PRO A 114 -9.08 4.54 -9.22
CA PRO A 114 -8.71 3.78 -10.41
C PRO A 114 -8.35 4.71 -11.57
N TRP A 115 -7.27 4.40 -12.30
CA TRP A 115 -6.85 5.13 -13.49
C TRP A 115 -6.91 4.25 -14.74
N ASP A 116 -7.62 4.72 -15.76
CA ASP A 116 -7.73 4.05 -17.06
C ASP A 116 -6.55 4.47 -17.97
N LEU A 117 -5.38 3.91 -17.68
CA LEU A 117 -4.17 4.09 -18.46
C LEU A 117 -3.87 2.83 -19.28
N SER A 118 -3.41 3.00 -20.51
CA SER A 118 -2.90 1.90 -21.33
C SER A 118 -1.66 1.24 -20.69
N GLU A 119 -1.32 0.01 -21.10
CA GLU A 119 -0.12 -0.67 -20.58
C GLU A 119 1.15 0.15 -20.81
N THR A 120 1.32 0.76 -21.99
CA THR A 120 2.47 1.63 -22.27
C THR A 120 2.53 2.84 -21.36
N GLN A 121 1.38 3.46 -21.05
CA GLN A 121 1.33 4.58 -20.12
C GLN A 121 1.64 4.14 -18.69
N LEU A 122 1.14 2.98 -18.26
CA LEU A 122 1.41 2.42 -16.94
C LEU A 122 2.88 2.07 -16.77
N ASP A 123 3.49 1.39 -17.76
CA ASP A 123 4.91 1.08 -17.74
C ASP A 123 5.72 2.37 -17.62
N ALA A 124 5.42 3.38 -18.44
CA ALA A 124 6.12 4.65 -18.44
C ALA A 124 6.01 5.39 -17.09
N VAL A 125 4.80 5.54 -16.53
CA VAL A 125 4.61 6.25 -15.26
C VAL A 125 5.22 5.50 -14.08
N VAL A 126 5.19 4.16 -14.07
CA VAL A 126 5.86 3.35 -13.03
C VAL A 126 7.37 3.56 -13.07
N GLN A 127 7.99 3.53 -14.26
CA GLN A 127 9.43 3.80 -14.37
C GLN A 127 9.78 5.22 -13.92
N TYR A 128 8.96 6.22 -14.29
CA TYR A 128 9.19 7.59 -13.83
C TYR A 128 9.04 7.75 -12.32
N ILE A 129 8.03 7.13 -11.69
CA ILE A 129 7.84 7.15 -10.22
C ILE A 129 9.09 6.62 -9.51
N LYS A 130 9.72 5.57 -10.03
CA LYS A 130 10.95 5.01 -9.46
C LYS A 130 12.14 5.98 -9.47
N THR A 131 12.18 6.94 -10.40
CA THR A 131 13.25 7.94 -10.47
C THR A 131 13.28 8.90 -9.27
N PHE A 132 12.19 8.98 -8.48
CA PHE A 132 12.18 9.80 -7.26
C PHE A 132 13.07 9.23 -6.14
N ALA A 133 13.44 7.94 -6.21
CA ALA A 133 14.33 7.28 -5.26
C ALA A 133 15.44 6.50 -6.01
N PRO A 134 16.39 7.22 -6.65
CA PRO A 134 17.39 6.62 -7.55
C PRO A 134 18.30 5.63 -6.82
N ASP A 135 18.70 5.90 -5.58
CA ASP A 135 19.57 5.02 -4.78
C ASP A 135 18.94 3.65 -4.48
N THR A 136 17.60 3.58 -4.54
CA THR A 136 16.82 2.36 -4.34
C THR A 136 16.57 1.64 -5.66
N TRP A 137 16.18 2.37 -6.70
CA TRP A 137 15.59 1.78 -7.91
C TRP A 137 16.48 1.79 -9.16
N ILE A 138 17.54 2.59 -9.19
CA ILE A 138 18.40 2.74 -10.36
C ILE A 138 19.73 2.04 -10.11
N GLY A 139 20.12 1.17 -11.04
CA GLY A 139 21.36 0.41 -10.98
C GLY A 139 21.15 -1.06 -11.32
N LYS A 140 22.12 -1.62 -12.06
CA LYS A 140 22.16 -3.06 -12.39
C LYS A 140 22.39 -3.95 -11.16
N ASP A 141 22.87 -3.37 -10.07
CA ASP A 141 23.08 -3.99 -8.76
C ASP A 141 21.81 -4.05 -7.91
N LYS A 142 20.74 -3.37 -8.33
CA LYS A 142 19.46 -3.36 -7.59
C LYS A 142 18.64 -4.58 -8.00
N GLU A 143 18.40 -5.47 -7.05
CA GLU A 143 17.63 -6.69 -7.26
C GLU A 143 16.19 -6.51 -6.77
N LEU A 144 15.25 -7.11 -7.50
CA LEU A 144 13.86 -7.22 -7.03
C LEU A 144 13.76 -8.33 -5.97
N GLY A 145 12.81 -8.17 -5.06
CA GLY A 145 12.53 -9.20 -4.07
C GLY A 145 12.04 -10.49 -4.70
N GLN A 146 12.08 -11.60 -3.94
CA GLN A 146 11.52 -12.85 -4.44
C GLN A 146 10.00 -12.71 -4.54
N LYS A 147 9.46 -12.91 -5.74
CA LYS A 147 8.03 -12.84 -5.96
C LYS A 147 7.31 -13.91 -5.15
N LEU A 148 6.31 -13.48 -4.38
CA LEU A 148 5.45 -14.36 -3.61
C LEU A 148 4.37 -14.93 -4.51
N GLU A 149 4.30 -16.26 -4.54
CA GLU A 149 3.25 -16.98 -5.25
C GLU A 149 2.03 -17.17 -4.35
N VAL A 150 0.85 -16.82 -4.87
CA VAL A 150 -0.42 -17.11 -4.20
C VAL A 150 -0.71 -18.59 -4.38
N THR A 151 -0.68 -19.34 -3.29
CA THR A 151 -0.96 -20.78 -3.33
C THR A 151 -2.44 -21.04 -3.63
N LYS A 152 -2.74 -22.26 -4.10
CA LYS A 152 -4.14 -22.66 -4.30
C LYS A 152 -4.88 -22.66 -2.96
N ASP A 153 -6.03 -21.98 -2.91
CA ASP A 153 -6.92 -21.98 -1.74
C ASP A 153 -7.28 -23.42 -1.34
N PRO A 154 -6.84 -23.89 -0.16
CA PRO A 154 -7.09 -25.25 0.29
C PRO A 154 -8.50 -25.41 0.87
N PHE A 155 -9.24 -24.35 1.16
CA PHE A 155 -10.58 -24.42 1.74
C PHE A 155 -11.65 -24.33 0.66
N GLY A 156 -11.58 -23.29 -0.16
CA GLY A 156 -12.67 -22.90 -1.06
C GLY A 156 -14.00 -22.67 -0.33
N LEU A 157 -15.06 -22.44 -1.10
CA LEU A 157 -16.39 -22.17 -0.54
C LEU A 157 -16.93 -23.35 0.29
N ALA A 158 -16.58 -24.59 -0.06
CA ALA A 158 -17.06 -25.79 0.60
C ALA A 158 -16.59 -25.93 2.06
N ARG A 159 -15.45 -25.31 2.43
CA ARG A 159 -14.88 -25.37 3.78
C ARG A 159 -14.78 -23.99 4.44
N LYS A 160 -15.55 -23.00 3.97
CA LYS A 160 -15.52 -21.62 4.49
C LYS A 160 -15.63 -21.55 6.02
N SER A 161 -16.56 -22.27 6.64
CA SER A 161 -16.75 -22.24 8.11
C SER A 161 -15.52 -22.75 8.86
N SER A 162 -14.93 -23.88 8.42
CA SER A 162 -13.72 -24.43 9.02
C SER A 162 -12.52 -23.50 8.83
N ALA A 163 -12.41 -22.84 7.66
CA ALA A 163 -11.37 -21.84 7.41
C ALA A 163 -11.49 -20.64 8.37
N ILE A 164 -12.71 -20.15 8.61
CA ILE A 164 -12.98 -19.04 9.55
C ILE A 164 -12.63 -19.45 10.98
N GLU A 165 -12.98 -20.65 11.42
CA GLU A 165 -12.66 -21.16 12.76
C GLU A 165 -11.15 -21.30 12.97
N GLN A 166 -10.45 -21.90 12.00
CA GLN A 166 -8.99 -22.02 12.04
C GLN A 166 -8.33 -20.62 12.00
N GLY A 167 -8.82 -19.72 11.15
CA GLY A 167 -8.30 -18.37 11.01
C GLY A 167 -8.50 -17.53 12.27
N LYS A 168 -9.61 -17.72 12.97
CA LYS A 168 -9.87 -17.10 14.28
C LYS A 168 -8.85 -17.55 15.32
N LEU A 169 -8.54 -18.85 15.37
CA LEU A 169 -7.51 -19.38 16.27
C LEU A 169 -6.14 -18.78 15.95
N VAL A 170 -5.73 -18.82 14.68
CA VAL A 170 -4.43 -18.28 14.25
C VAL A 170 -4.33 -16.78 14.51
N TYR A 171 -5.37 -16.01 14.17
CA TYR A 171 -5.40 -14.56 14.38
C TYR A 171 -5.18 -14.22 15.85
N HIS A 172 -5.88 -14.90 16.77
CA HIS A 172 -5.82 -14.56 18.20
C HIS A 172 -4.63 -15.20 18.94
N MET A 173 -4.17 -16.37 18.53
CA MET A 173 -3.18 -17.13 19.29
C MET A 173 -1.81 -17.17 18.61
N THR A 174 -1.71 -17.77 17.42
CA THR A 174 -0.42 -17.99 16.75
C THR A 174 0.20 -16.69 16.25
N ALA A 175 -0.59 -15.87 15.57
CA ALA A 175 -0.14 -14.61 14.98
C ALA A 175 -0.31 -13.41 15.93
N ASN A 176 -1.17 -13.54 16.96
CA ASN A 176 -1.44 -12.47 17.93
C ASN A 176 -1.75 -11.12 17.24
N CYS A 177 -2.55 -11.15 16.17
CA CYS A 177 -2.87 -9.99 15.34
C CYS A 177 -3.54 -8.86 16.15
N GLN A 178 -4.28 -9.22 17.20
CA GLN A 178 -4.92 -8.30 18.15
C GLN A 178 -3.92 -7.50 19.03
N SER A 179 -2.63 -7.80 18.95
CA SER A 179 -1.61 -6.95 19.58
C SER A 179 -1.58 -5.54 18.98
N CYS A 180 -1.90 -5.41 17.69
CA CYS A 180 -1.99 -4.13 16.96
C CYS A 180 -3.40 -3.83 16.44
N HIS A 181 -4.10 -4.86 15.97
CA HIS A 181 -5.50 -4.77 15.57
C HIS A 181 -6.43 -4.99 16.77
N ARG A 182 -7.73 -4.82 16.58
CA ARG A 182 -8.73 -5.15 17.59
C ARG A 182 -8.90 -6.67 17.75
N ALA A 183 -9.20 -7.13 18.96
CA ALA A 183 -9.79 -8.45 19.18
C ALA A 183 -11.31 -8.47 18.85
N TYR A 184 -11.79 -9.55 18.22
CA TYR A 184 -13.20 -9.69 17.80
C TYR A 184 -13.92 -10.85 18.51
N VAL A 185 -13.46 -11.19 19.70
CA VAL A 185 -13.96 -12.29 20.55
C VAL A 185 -13.91 -11.83 22.02
N SER A 186 -14.71 -12.44 22.90
CA SER A 186 -14.71 -12.09 24.34
C SER A 186 -13.47 -12.62 25.07
N HIS A 187 -13.26 -12.17 26.32
CA HIS A 187 -12.22 -12.73 27.19
C HIS A 187 -12.37 -14.24 27.41
N GLU A 188 -13.60 -14.71 27.61
CA GLU A 188 -13.88 -16.14 27.75
C GLU A 188 -13.51 -16.91 26.48
N GLU A 189 -13.89 -16.40 25.31
CA GLU A 189 -13.56 -17.03 24.03
C GLU A 189 -12.05 -17.01 23.76
N LEU A 190 -11.33 -15.93 24.07
CA LEU A 190 -9.86 -15.90 24.04
C LEU A 190 -9.24 -16.93 24.97
N SER A 191 -9.76 -17.06 26.19
CA SER A 191 -9.28 -18.05 27.16
C SER A 191 -9.47 -19.48 26.64
N ASN A 192 -10.59 -19.75 25.96
CA ASN A 192 -10.86 -21.04 25.33
C ASN A 192 -9.97 -21.30 24.10
N LEU A 193 -9.72 -20.28 23.28
CA LEU A 193 -8.77 -20.37 22.16
C LEU A 193 -7.35 -20.63 22.66
N ASN A 194 -6.91 -19.94 23.72
CA ASN A 194 -5.61 -20.14 24.34
C ASN A 194 -5.47 -21.55 24.91
N LYS A 195 -6.52 -22.06 25.57
CA LYS A 195 -6.55 -23.45 26.05
C LYS A 195 -6.45 -24.45 24.90
N THR A 196 -7.07 -24.15 23.76
CA THR A 196 -7.02 -25.00 22.57
C THR A 196 -5.63 -24.99 21.93
N ALA A 197 -4.99 -23.83 21.85
CA ALA A 197 -3.66 -23.68 21.23
C ALA A 197 -2.51 -24.18 22.13
N TYR A 198 -2.57 -23.88 23.43
CA TYR A 198 -1.43 -24.02 24.35
C TYR A 198 -1.74 -24.85 25.60
N GLY A 199 -2.97 -25.34 25.77
CA GLY A 199 -3.37 -26.19 26.89
C GLY A 199 -3.73 -25.45 28.19
N GLU A 200 -3.56 -24.12 28.23
CA GLU A 200 -3.81 -23.30 29.42
C GLU A 200 -4.83 -22.18 29.17
N LYS A 201 -5.53 -21.77 30.22
CA LYS A 201 -6.49 -20.66 30.13
C LYS A 201 -5.76 -19.33 30.24
N MET A 202 -6.11 -18.39 29.37
CA MET A 202 -5.71 -16.99 29.52
C MET A 202 -6.53 -16.35 30.66
N THR A 203 -5.84 -15.73 31.61
CA THR A 203 -6.44 -15.07 32.79
C THR A 203 -6.19 -13.57 32.84
N GLU A 204 -5.18 -13.10 32.12
CA GLU A 204 -4.81 -11.68 32.05
C GLU A 204 -5.07 -11.17 30.63
N PHE A 205 -5.63 -9.98 30.51
CA PHE A 205 -6.00 -9.37 29.24
C PHE A 205 -5.47 -7.93 29.17
N ASP A 206 -4.88 -7.57 28.04
CA ASP A 206 -4.45 -6.19 27.77
C ASP A 206 -5.67 -5.24 27.85
N PRO A 207 -5.63 -4.16 28.66
CA PRO A 207 -6.73 -3.20 28.76
C PRO A 207 -7.11 -2.55 27.42
N THR A 208 -6.20 -2.57 26.45
CA THR A 208 -6.34 -2.00 25.10
C THR A 208 -6.65 -3.05 24.02
N LEU A 209 -6.88 -4.32 24.39
CA LEU A 209 -7.14 -5.46 23.49
C LEU A 209 -8.21 -5.21 22.42
N TYR A 210 -9.22 -4.39 22.73
CA TYR A 210 -10.32 -4.06 21.81
C TYR A 210 -10.14 -2.76 21.04
N GLN A 211 -8.96 -2.14 21.11
CA GLN A 211 -8.61 -0.90 20.42
C GLN A 211 -7.70 -1.22 19.22
N VAL A 212 -7.80 -0.41 18.16
CA VAL A 212 -6.78 -0.39 17.10
C VAL A 212 -5.65 0.52 17.56
N LYS A 213 -4.41 0.02 17.55
CA LYS A 213 -3.28 0.72 18.16
C LYS A 213 -2.50 1.51 17.11
N PRO A 214 -2.31 2.84 17.28
CA PRO A 214 -1.50 3.63 16.36
C PRO A 214 -0.08 3.05 16.21
N GLN A 215 0.43 3.03 14.99
CA GLN A 215 1.74 2.46 14.63
C GLN A 215 2.59 3.51 13.93
N GLU A 216 3.82 3.69 14.39
CA GLU A 216 4.81 4.48 13.66
C GLU A 216 5.10 3.85 12.29
N THR A 217 5.50 4.67 11.32
CA THR A 217 5.84 4.20 9.99
C THR A 217 7.05 4.92 9.42
N ASP A 218 7.78 4.24 8.54
CA ASP A 218 8.90 4.83 7.79
C ASP A 218 8.43 5.91 6.81
N HIS A 219 7.11 6.07 6.65
CA HIS A 219 6.49 7.06 5.78
C HIS A 219 6.33 8.44 6.46
N GLY A 220 6.84 8.60 7.69
CA GLY A 220 6.85 9.88 8.40
C GLY A 220 5.48 10.29 8.96
N TYR A 221 4.58 9.34 9.15
CA TYR A 221 3.29 9.54 9.82
C TYR A 221 2.86 8.30 10.58
N VAL A 222 2.03 8.51 11.59
CA VAL A 222 1.41 7.43 12.36
C VAL A 222 0.26 6.82 11.55
N ASN A 223 0.29 5.51 11.38
CA ASN A 223 -0.76 4.74 10.73
C ASN A 223 -1.64 4.05 11.76
N ILE A 224 -2.95 4.05 11.53
CA ILE A 224 -3.89 3.28 12.35
C ILE A 224 -4.25 2.01 11.56
N PRO A 225 -4.00 0.81 12.11
CA PRO A 225 -4.44 -0.43 11.49
C PRO A 225 -5.97 -0.45 11.30
N PRO A 226 -6.49 -1.09 10.24
CA PRO A 226 -7.92 -1.15 10.00
C PRO A 226 -8.65 -1.93 11.11
N ASP A 227 -9.85 -1.45 11.49
CA ASP A 227 -10.87 -2.27 12.13
C ASP A 227 -11.58 -3.00 10.98
N PHE A 228 -11.46 -4.31 10.94
CA PHE A 228 -11.95 -5.14 9.84
C PHE A 228 -13.48 -5.13 9.72
N THR A 229 -14.20 -4.68 10.75
CA THR A 229 -15.67 -4.54 10.71
C THR A 229 -16.13 -3.16 10.28
N TRP A 230 -15.22 -2.21 10.03
CA TRP A 230 -15.57 -0.80 9.78
C TRP A 230 -14.79 -0.16 8.63
N HIS A 231 -13.48 -0.39 8.56
CA HIS A 231 -12.61 0.23 7.58
C HIS A 231 -12.54 -0.59 6.28
N GLU A 232 -12.46 0.12 5.16
CA GLU A 232 -12.11 -0.48 3.88
C GLU A 232 -10.65 -0.94 3.88
N LEU A 233 -10.39 -2.09 3.24
CA LEU A 233 -9.02 -2.58 3.05
C LEU A 233 -8.49 -2.10 1.70
N ARG A 234 -7.53 -1.18 1.76
CA ARG A 234 -7.06 -0.36 0.63
C ARG A 234 -6.75 -1.15 -0.65
N SER A 235 -5.91 -2.18 -0.55
CA SER A 235 -5.42 -2.95 -1.71
C SER A 235 -6.24 -4.19 -2.05
N ILE A 236 -7.35 -4.42 -1.35
CA ILE A 236 -8.02 -5.72 -1.34
C ILE A 236 -9.33 -5.69 -2.16
N GLN A 237 -9.39 -6.52 -3.19
CA GLN A 237 -10.60 -6.74 -3.99
C GLN A 237 -11.11 -8.18 -3.91
N ASN A 238 -10.23 -9.15 -3.72
CA ASN A 238 -10.59 -10.56 -3.61
C ASN A 238 -9.80 -11.28 -2.50
N MET A 239 -10.03 -12.58 -2.37
CA MET A 239 -9.39 -13.43 -1.36
C MET A 239 -7.88 -13.65 -1.61
N GLU A 240 -7.44 -13.67 -2.87
CA GLU A 240 -6.02 -13.79 -3.24
C GLU A 240 -5.24 -12.53 -2.82
N ASP A 241 -5.84 -11.34 -2.96
CA ASP A 241 -5.25 -10.09 -2.47
C ASP A 241 -5.09 -10.12 -0.93
N LEU A 242 -6.05 -10.69 -0.20
CA LEU A 242 -5.96 -10.85 1.26
C LEU A 242 -4.81 -11.79 1.64
N TYR A 243 -4.75 -12.95 0.98
CA TYR A 243 -3.66 -13.90 1.17
C TYR A 243 -2.32 -13.22 0.91
N LEU A 244 -2.16 -12.57 -0.25
CA LEU A 244 -0.93 -11.89 -0.62
C LEU A 244 -0.56 -10.82 0.40
N ARG A 245 -1.55 -10.10 0.93
CA ARG A 245 -1.27 -9.04 1.91
C ARG A 245 -0.77 -9.57 3.25
N LEU A 246 -1.31 -10.69 3.70
CA LEU A 246 -0.82 -11.37 4.90
C LEU A 246 0.56 -11.98 4.65
N ALA A 247 0.74 -12.66 3.51
CA ALA A 247 2.01 -13.29 3.14
C ALA A 247 3.14 -12.25 2.97
N ALA A 248 2.88 -11.15 2.27
CA ALA A 248 3.89 -10.12 1.99
C ALA A 248 4.16 -9.19 3.18
N GLY A 249 3.17 -8.94 4.03
CA GLY A 249 3.22 -7.83 4.99
C GLY A 249 3.06 -6.48 4.32
N ILE A 250 3.30 -5.37 5.03
CA ILE A 250 3.07 -3.99 4.57
C ILE A 250 4.35 -3.14 4.64
N GLY A 251 4.93 -2.85 3.47
CA GLY A 251 6.17 -2.09 3.32
C GLY A 251 6.21 -0.76 4.09
N GLY A 252 7.23 -0.61 4.93
CA GLY A 252 7.46 0.58 5.77
C GLY A 252 6.43 0.80 6.88
N THR A 253 5.78 -0.26 7.36
CA THR A 253 4.90 -0.21 8.54
C THR A 253 5.18 -1.40 9.46
N SER A 254 4.65 -1.37 10.68
CA SER A 254 4.80 -2.46 11.65
C SER A 254 4.13 -3.79 11.28
N MET A 255 3.40 -3.89 10.16
CA MET A 255 2.75 -5.16 9.80
C MET A 255 3.71 -6.04 8.98
N PRO A 256 4.25 -7.12 9.58
CA PRO A 256 5.31 -7.92 8.98
C PRO A 256 4.76 -8.85 7.90
N SER A 257 5.68 -9.49 7.17
CA SER A 257 5.39 -10.69 6.40
C SER A 257 5.02 -11.84 7.34
N TRP A 258 3.92 -12.54 7.05
CA TRP A 258 3.57 -13.79 7.73
C TRP A 258 4.03 -15.03 6.96
N LYS A 259 4.58 -14.86 5.75
CA LYS A 259 5.26 -15.95 5.07
C LYS A 259 6.42 -16.44 5.94
N ASP A 260 6.63 -17.75 5.94
CA ASP A 260 7.63 -18.48 6.74
C ASP A 260 7.39 -18.51 8.26
N THR A 261 6.47 -17.68 8.79
CA THR A 261 5.99 -17.79 10.18
C THR A 261 4.72 -18.62 10.27
N LEU A 262 3.80 -18.45 9.32
CA LEU A 262 2.58 -19.23 9.19
C LEU A 262 2.66 -20.13 7.95
N SER A 263 2.04 -21.30 8.02
CA SER A 263 1.82 -22.13 6.83
C SER A 263 0.85 -21.45 5.86
N ASP A 264 0.94 -21.78 4.57
CA ASP A 264 0.05 -21.19 3.56
C ASP A 264 -1.44 -21.47 3.86
N GLN A 265 -1.75 -22.65 4.42
CA GLN A 265 -3.10 -22.97 4.89
C GLN A 265 -3.56 -22.06 6.03
N GLU A 266 -2.68 -21.73 6.98
CA GLU A 266 -3.01 -20.80 8.07
C GLU A 266 -3.20 -19.37 7.55
N ILE A 267 -2.39 -18.92 6.60
CA ILE A 267 -2.57 -17.61 5.94
C ILE A 267 -3.92 -17.55 5.25
N TRP A 268 -4.30 -18.59 4.50
CA TRP A 268 -5.63 -18.71 3.90
C TRP A 268 -6.74 -18.68 4.96
N ALA A 269 -6.57 -19.40 6.06
CA ALA A 269 -7.55 -19.41 7.14
C ALA A 269 -7.74 -18.01 7.74
N VAL A 270 -6.66 -17.28 8.03
CA VAL A 270 -6.72 -15.90 8.52
C VAL A 270 -7.37 -14.97 7.48
N ALA A 271 -7.07 -15.15 6.19
CA ALA A 271 -7.74 -14.40 5.12
C ALA A 271 -9.26 -14.60 5.15
N TYR A 272 -9.73 -15.84 5.33
CA TYR A 272 -11.16 -16.15 5.48
C TYR A 272 -11.77 -15.52 6.74
N TYR A 273 -11.05 -15.57 7.86
CA TYR A 273 -11.51 -14.93 9.10
C TYR A 273 -11.63 -13.41 8.95
N VAL A 274 -10.60 -12.75 8.43
CA VAL A 274 -10.63 -11.30 8.14
C VAL A 274 -11.75 -10.95 7.16
N GLN A 275 -11.94 -11.75 6.10
CA GLN A 275 -13.02 -11.56 5.15
C GLN A 275 -14.40 -11.67 5.83
N SER A 276 -14.58 -12.63 6.74
CA SER A 276 -15.84 -12.77 7.49
C SER A 276 -16.15 -11.57 8.37
N LEU A 277 -15.13 -10.93 8.95
CA LEU A 277 -15.29 -9.69 9.73
C LEU A 277 -15.67 -8.50 8.84
N ARG A 278 -15.08 -8.42 7.63
CA ARG A 278 -15.42 -7.39 6.64
C ARG A 278 -16.86 -7.47 6.16
N GLU A 279 -17.39 -8.67 6.01
CA GLU A 279 -18.78 -8.92 5.64
C GLU A 279 -19.78 -8.38 6.67
N LEU A 280 -19.34 -8.08 7.91
CA LEU A 280 -20.19 -7.46 8.93
C LEU A 280 -20.36 -5.96 8.75
N LYS A 281 -19.51 -5.28 7.98
CA LYS A 281 -19.56 -3.83 7.80
C LYS A 281 -20.93 -3.39 7.29
N ASP A 282 -21.48 -2.34 7.91
CA ASP A 282 -22.81 -1.79 7.62
C ASP A 282 -23.98 -2.77 7.79
N THR A 283 -23.81 -3.85 8.57
CA THR A 283 -24.87 -4.82 8.90
C THR A 283 -25.26 -4.80 10.39
N PRO A 284 -26.50 -5.22 10.75
CA PRO A 284 -26.90 -5.39 12.15
C PRO A 284 -26.03 -6.39 12.92
N ALA A 285 -25.49 -7.42 12.23
CA ALA A 285 -24.65 -8.45 12.82
C ALA A 285 -23.35 -7.87 13.43
N ARG A 286 -22.84 -6.75 12.91
CA ARG A 286 -21.73 -6.04 13.54
C ARG A 286 -22.10 -5.53 14.93
N THR A 287 -23.25 -4.87 15.05
CA THR A 287 -23.70 -4.31 16.33
C THR A 287 -23.94 -5.44 17.34
N GLU A 288 -24.53 -6.55 16.90
CA GLU A 288 -24.70 -7.75 17.72
C GLU A 288 -23.35 -8.30 18.22
N LEU A 289 -22.36 -8.44 17.34
CA LEU A 289 -21.01 -8.88 17.73
C LEU A 289 -20.40 -7.96 18.79
N MET A 290 -20.45 -6.65 18.56
CA MET A 290 -19.86 -5.66 19.49
C MET A 290 -20.57 -5.65 20.84
N ASN A 291 -21.90 -5.77 20.86
CA ASN A 291 -22.68 -5.86 22.10
C ASN A 291 -22.37 -7.17 22.84
N LYS A 292 -22.32 -8.30 22.13
CA LYS A 292 -21.98 -9.60 22.71
C LYS A 292 -20.61 -9.58 23.38
N ILE A 293 -19.59 -9.03 22.72
CA ILE A 293 -18.25 -8.89 23.32
C ILE A 293 -18.31 -7.99 24.56
N LYS A 294 -18.96 -6.82 24.46
CA LYS A 294 -19.07 -5.88 25.57
C LYS A 294 -19.79 -6.48 26.77
N GLU A 295 -20.86 -7.23 26.56
CA GLU A 295 -21.65 -7.87 27.61
C GLU A 295 -20.92 -9.04 28.24
N ALA A 296 -20.24 -9.87 27.45
CA ALA A 296 -19.46 -11.00 27.94
C ALA A 296 -18.20 -10.60 28.73
N ASN A 297 -17.77 -9.34 28.63
CA ASN A 297 -16.60 -8.81 29.32
C ASN A 297 -16.93 -7.97 30.57
N LYS A 298 -18.22 -7.79 30.90
CA LYS A 298 -18.64 -7.16 32.16
C LYS A 298 -18.47 -8.13 33.32
#